data_AF-A0A518HNX2-F1
#
_entry.id   AF-A0A518HNX2-F1
#
_cell.length_a   1.000
_cell.length_b   1.000
_cell.length_c   1.000
_cell.angle_alpha   90.00
_cell.angle_beta   90.00
_cell.angle_gamma   90.00
#
_symmetry.space_group_name_H-M   'P 1'
#
loop_
_entity.id
_entity.type
_entity.pdbx_description
1 polymer ?
#
loop_
_entity_poly.entity_id
_entity_poly.type
_entity_poly.pdbx_seq_one_letter_code
_entity_poly.pdbx_strand_id
1 'polypeptide(L)'
;MEDWLKPSERTLIDEHGDAILLEQFALFWEQFDELVEADHFTEAELIQFGHDTVAEFHFPFNLAIQDAVGHLYLGRFGDDST
;
A
#
# COMPACT_ATOMS: atom_id res chain seq x y z
N MET A 1 3.50 1.76 23.38
CA MET A 1 2.98 1.32 22.07
C MET A 1 3.91 1.90 21.05
N GLU A 2 4.44 1.05 20.17
CA GLU A 2 5.38 1.50 19.15
C GLU A 2 4.66 2.37 18.13
N ASP A 3 5.31 3.44 17.66
CA ASP A 3 4.65 4.46 16.83
C ASP A 3 4.20 3.90 15.47
N TRP A 4 4.91 2.91 14.94
CA TRP A 4 4.63 2.24 13.67
C TRP A 4 3.36 1.37 13.68
N LEU A 5 2.81 1.05 14.87
CA LEU A 5 1.55 0.29 15.04
C LEU A 5 0.33 1.19 15.28
N LYS A 6 0.47 2.51 15.16
CA LYS A 6 -0.66 3.43 15.31
C LYS A 6 -1.51 3.45 14.03
N PRO A 7 -2.84 3.31 14.13
CA PRO A 7 -3.72 3.58 13.01
C PRO A 7 -3.56 5.02 12.52
N SER A 8 -3.57 5.19 11.21
CA SER A 8 -3.50 6.47 10.51
C SER A 8 -4.38 6.38 9.27
N GLU A 9 -5.18 7.42 9.07
CA GLU A 9 -6.07 7.54 7.92
C GLU A 9 -5.47 8.48 6.89
N ARG A 10 -5.56 8.10 5.61
CA ARG A 10 -5.21 8.96 4.47
C ARG A 10 -6.29 8.85 3.39
N THR A 11 -6.45 9.93 2.64
CA THR A 11 -7.26 9.92 1.41
C THR A 11 -6.33 9.73 0.23
N LEU A 12 -6.55 8.65 -0.52
CA LEU A 12 -5.87 8.34 -1.77
C LEU A 12 -6.75 8.77 -2.94
N ILE A 13 -6.13 9.12 -4.07
CA ILE A 13 -6.85 9.46 -5.30
C ILE A 13 -6.52 8.40 -6.36
N ASP A 14 -7.54 7.69 -6.83
CA ASP A 14 -7.34 6.67 -7.87
C ASP A 14 -7.12 7.29 -9.27
N GLU A 15 -6.90 6.43 -10.27
CA GLU A 15 -6.71 6.87 -11.66
C GLU A 15 -7.94 7.54 -12.29
N HIS A 16 -9.14 7.34 -11.72
CA HIS A 16 -10.39 7.97 -12.13
C HIS A 16 -10.62 9.32 -11.45
N GLY A 17 -9.81 9.67 -10.45
CA GLY A 17 -9.96 10.85 -9.61
C GLY A 17 -10.92 10.64 -8.44
N ASP A 18 -11.31 9.41 -8.16
CA ASP A 18 -12.17 9.05 -7.03
C ASP A 18 -11.35 8.98 -5.73
N ALA A 19 -11.92 9.56 -4.68
CA ALA A 19 -11.28 9.61 -3.36
C ALA A 19 -11.55 8.32 -2.58
N ILE A 20 -10.48 7.65 -2.14
CA ILE A 20 -10.52 6.45 -1.32
C ILE A 20 -10.01 6.81 0.08
N LEU A 21 -10.89 6.79 1.07
CA LEU A 21 -10.50 6.93 2.47
C LEU A 21 -10.01 5.59 3.00
N LEU A 22 -8.75 5.54 3.44
CA LEU A 22 -8.12 4.31 3.89
C LEU A 22 -7.50 4.50 5.27
N GLU A 23 -7.89 3.67 6.23
CA GLU A 23 -7.24 3.57 7.55
C GLU A 23 -6.32 2.34 7.58
N GLN A 24 -5.05 2.56 7.89
CA GLN A 24 -4.01 1.54 8.00
C GLN A 24 -3.03 1.87 9.12
N PHE A 25 -2.19 0.92 9.52
CA PHE A 25 -1.11 1.20 10.48
C PHE A 25 -0.03 2.09 9.86
N ALA A 26 0.64 2.89 10.69
CA ALA A 26 1.75 3.76 10.26
C ALA A 26 2.83 3.01 9.47
N LEU A 27 3.15 1.75 9.81
CA LEU A 27 4.09 0.93 9.04
C LEU A 27 3.65 0.70 7.58
N PHE A 28 2.36 0.49 7.32
CA PHE A 28 1.88 0.36 5.94
C PHE A 28 2.15 1.64 5.16
N TRP A 29 1.91 2.79 5.78
CA TRP A 29 2.16 4.09 5.15
C TRP A 29 3.64 4.34 4.93
N GLU A 30 4.51 3.93 5.85
CA GLU A 30 5.96 4.00 5.65
C GLU A 30 6.39 3.16 4.44
N GLN A 31 5.88 1.94 4.30
CA GLN A 31 6.17 1.08 3.13
C GLN A 31 5.59 1.65 1.84
N PHE A 32 4.38 2.20 1.89
CA PHE A 32 3.72 2.85 0.77
C PHE A 32 4.53 4.06 0.29
N ASP A 33 4.88 4.95 1.21
CA ASP A 33 5.63 6.17 0.92
C ASP A 33 7.03 5.81 0.39
N GLU A 34 7.71 4.81 0.96
CA GLU A 34 9.04 4.38 0.48
C GLU A 34 9.01 3.81 -0.95
N LEU A 35 7.93 3.08 -1.31
CA LEU A 35 7.74 2.61 -2.69
C LEU A 35 7.51 3.76 -3.68
N VAL A 36 6.87 4.84 -3.24
CA VAL A 36 6.63 6.04 -4.05
C VAL A 36 7.88 6.93 -4.15
N GLU A 37 8.51 7.25 -3.01
CA GLU A 37 9.68 8.12 -2.93
C GLU A 37 10.92 7.54 -3.63
N ALA A 38 11.04 6.20 -3.67
CA ALA A 38 12.11 5.52 -4.39
C ALA A 38 11.91 5.50 -5.92
N ASP A 39 10.89 6.20 -6.45
CA ASP A 39 10.51 6.22 -7.87
C ASP A 39 10.28 4.79 -8.43
N HIS A 40 9.79 3.88 -7.59
CA HIS A 40 9.48 2.50 -7.99
C HIS A 40 8.06 2.37 -8.52
N PHE A 41 7.12 3.06 -7.88
CA PHE A 41 5.72 3.06 -8.24
C PHE A 41 5.10 4.43 -8.00
N THR A 42 4.08 4.77 -8.78
CA THR A 42 3.19 5.90 -8.49
C THR A 42 2.11 5.50 -7.50
N GLU A 43 1.51 6.47 -6.80
CA GLU A 43 0.34 6.24 -5.93
C GLU A 43 -0.78 5.50 -6.69
N ALA A 44 -1.05 5.90 -7.94
CA ALA A 44 -2.06 5.30 -8.79
C ALA A 44 -1.77 3.83 -9.12
N GLU A 45 -0.51 3.47 -9.40
CA GLU A 45 -0.12 2.07 -9.64
C GLU A 45 -0.30 1.21 -8.39
N LEU A 46 0.06 1.73 -7.20
CA LEU A 46 -0.14 1.00 -5.94
C LEU A 46 -1.63 0.78 -5.64
N ILE A 47 -2.48 1.76 -5.92
CA ILE A 47 -3.94 1.63 -5.83
C ILE A 47 -4.45 0.58 -6.82
N GLN A 48 -3.95 0.60 -8.06
CA GLN A 48 -4.35 -0.36 -9.08
C GLN A 48 -3.98 -1.81 -8.70
N PHE A 49 -2.78 -2.04 -8.14
CA PHE A 49 -2.44 -3.37 -7.61
C PHE A 49 -3.40 -3.80 -6.49
N GLY A 50 -3.84 -2.87 -5.64
CA GLY A 50 -4.91 -3.13 -4.68
C GLY A 50 -6.21 -3.61 -5.36
N HIS A 51 -6.64 -2.95 -6.44
CA HIS A 51 -7.83 -3.36 -7.20
C HIS A 51 -7.66 -4.71 -7.91
N ASP A 52 -6.48 -4.99 -8.45
CA ASP A 52 -6.17 -6.27 -9.08
C ASP A 52 -6.25 -7.41 -8.04
N THR A 53 -5.69 -7.20 -6.84
CA THR A 53 -5.78 -8.14 -5.71
C THR A 53 -7.23 -8.33 -5.24
N VAL A 54 -8.07 -7.28 -5.25
CA VAL A 54 -9.52 -7.42 -5.01
C VAL A 54 -10.16 -8.31 -6.07
N ALA A 55 -9.85 -8.11 -7.35
CA ALA A 55 -10.44 -8.88 -8.45
C ALA A 55 -10.02 -10.36 -8.43
N GLU A 56 -8.76 -10.65 -8.05
CA GLU A 56 -8.23 -12.00 -7.98
C GLU A 56 -8.74 -12.76 -6.75
N PHE A 57 -8.61 -12.16 -5.56
CA PHE A 57 -8.82 -12.86 -4.29
C PHE A 57 -10.15 -12.52 -3.60
N HIS A 58 -10.92 -11.58 -4.13
CA HIS A 58 -12.22 -11.16 -3.63
C HIS A 58 -12.17 -10.62 -2.18
N PHE A 59 -11.05 -10.01 -1.79
CA PHE A 59 -10.91 -9.35 -0.49
C PHE A 59 -11.47 -7.93 -0.50
N PRO A 60 -11.84 -7.38 0.66
CA PRO A 60 -12.06 -5.94 0.81
C PRO A 60 -10.79 -5.16 0.41
N PHE A 61 -10.97 -3.99 -0.20
CA PHE A 61 -9.86 -3.18 -0.73
C PHE A 61 -8.78 -2.88 0.31
N ASN A 62 -9.15 -2.64 1.57
CA ASN A 62 -8.17 -2.35 2.62
C ASN A 62 -7.17 -3.50 2.86
N LEU A 63 -7.63 -4.75 2.82
CA LEU A 63 -6.77 -5.92 2.96
C LEU A 63 -5.98 -6.16 1.66
N ALA A 64 -6.64 -5.95 0.51
CA ALA A 64 -6.04 -6.17 -0.79
C ALA A 64 -4.86 -5.22 -1.06
N ILE A 65 -5.00 -3.92 -0.78
CA ILE A 65 -3.92 -2.95 -0.94
C ILE A 65 -2.79 -3.18 0.07
N GLN A 66 -3.10 -3.61 1.29
CA GLN A 66 -2.10 -3.97 2.29
C GLN A 66 -1.24 -5.16 1.82
N ASP A 67 -1.88 -6.20 1.29
CA ASP A 67 -1.18 -7.37 0.74
C ASP A 67 -0.30 -6.99 -0.45
N ALA A 68 -0.83 -6.20 -1.40
CA ALA A 68 -0.11 -5.74 -2.57
C ALA A 68 1.15 -4.94 -2.20
N VAL A 69 0.99 -3.91 -1.36
CA VAL A 69 2.09 -3.04 -0.90
C VAL A 69 3.13 -3.86 -0.14
N GLY A 70 2.70 -4.74 0.77
CA GLY A 70 3.61 -5.60 1.53
C GLY A 70 4.44 -6.53 0.64
N HIS A 71 3.82 -7.17 -0.35
CA HIS A 71 4.51 -8.02 -1.32
C HIS A 71 5.52 -7.23 -2.18
N LEU A 72 5.12 -6.07 -2.71
CA LEU A 72 6.00 -5.22 -3.51
C LEU A 72 7.19 -4.71 -2.70
N TYR A 73 6.94 -4.28 -1.46
CA TYR A 73 7.98 -3.82 -0.54
C TYR A 73 9.00 -4.92 -0.26
N LEU A 74 8.56 -6.12 0.11
CA LEU A 74 9.44 -7.25 0.38
C LEU A 74 10.20 -7.71 -0.86
N GLY A 75 9.56 -7.74 -2.02
CA GLY A 75 10.23 -8.06 -3.29
C GLY A 75 11.35 -7.07 -3.65
N ARG A 76 11.30 -5.84 -3.12
CA ARG A 76 12.24 -4.78 -3.44
C ARG A 76 13.34 -4.55 -2.40
N PHE A 77 12.98 -4.61 -1.13
CA PHE A 77 13.83 -4.26 0.02
C PHE A 77 14.07 -5.44 0.97
N GLY A 78 13.35 -6.56 0.80
CA GLY A 78 13.52 -7.76 1.61
C GLY A 78 14.75 -8.60 1.26
N ASP A 79 15.44 -8.30 0.15
CA ASP A 79 16.60 -9.06 -0.34
C ASP A 79 17.95 -8.62 0.28
N ASP A 80 17.96 -7.61 1.16
CA ASP A 80 19.16 -7.14 1.88
C ASP A 80 19.60 -8.07 3.04
N SER A 81 19.21 -9.35 2.97
CA SER A 81 19.61 -10.40 3.92
C SER A 81 20.49 -11.46 3.24
N THR A 82 21.69 -11.10 2.77
CA THR A 82 22.78 -12.07 2.50
C THR A 82 24.13 -11.61 3.06
#